data_AF-A0A816KDE0-F1
#
_entry.id   AF-A0A816KDE0-F1
#
_cell.length_a   1.000
_cell.length_b   1.000
_cell.length_c   1.000
_cell.angle_alpha   90.00
_cell.angle_beta   90.00
_cell.angle_gamma   90.00
#
_symmetry.space_group_name_H-M   'P 1'
#
loop_
_entity.id
_entity.type
_entity.pdbx_description
1 polymer ?
#
loop_
_entity_poly.entity_id
_entity_poly.type
_entity_poly.pdbx_seq_one_letter_code
_entity_poly.pdbx_strand_id
1 'polypeptide(L)'
;MRSPLRGRGRGEGSAMRGGGRGPRGRGPGGRVPGGRGPRSEPGGMKGGNKVIVTPHRHEGVFTGKGKDEVILTKNLVPGESVYNEKRISVQNEDGTKVEYRVWNPFCSKLAAAIFGGLDDIWIKPGAKVLYLGAASGTSVSHVSDIVGPEGCVYAVEFSPRSGRDLVNMAKKRRNVVPIIEDARHPAKYRMLVSMVDVIFADVAQPYQANCIDGTMPAETVFSNEVKKLQADELKPAEQITLEPYERDHACVVGGYRVPRKQKTATAS
;
A
#
# COMPACT_ATOMS: atom_id res chain seq x y z
N MET A 1 26.08 60.10 28.55
CA MET A 1 27.53 60.39 28.72
C MET A 1 28.11 59.29 29.58
N ARG A 2 29.19 58.56 29.30
CA ARG A 2 30.21 58.53 28.24
C ARG A 2 30.89 57.15 28.38
N SER A 3 31.22 56.50 27.27
CA SER A 3 32.32 55.50 27.25
C SER A 3 33.67 56.19 27.50
N PRO A 4 34.69 55.46 27.95
CA PRO A 4 35.86 55.17 27.08
C PRO A 4 36.41 53.74 27.33
N LEU A 5 36.81 52.93 26.35
CA LEU A 5 37.93 52.97 25.40
C LEU A 5 39.36 53.03 25.98
N ARG A 6 40.18 52.05 25.54
CA ARG A 6 41.65 51.87 25.49
C ARG A 6 42.17 50.73 26.39
N GLY A 7 43.03 49.81 25.94
CA GLY A 7 43.73 49.65 24.65
C GLY A 7 45.09 48.95 24.84
N ARG A 8 45.50 48.11 23.88
CA ARG A 8 46.88 47.73 23.46
C ARG A 8 46.69 46.64 22.38
N GLY A 9 47.01 46.79 21.09
CA GLY A 9 48.26 47.29 20.45
C GLY A 9 49.24 46.11 20.38
N ARG A 10 49.83 45.63 19.28
CA ARG A 10 50.30 46.14 17.95
C ARG A 10 50.31 44.92 16.99
N GLY A 11 50.09 44.99 15.67
CA GLY A 11 50.87 45.73 14.63
C GLY A 11 52.06 44.85 14.17
N GLU A 12 52.48 44.73 12.91
CA GLU A 12 52.09 45.19 11.57
C GLU A 12 53.25 44.74 10.63
N GLY A 13 53.02 44.57 9.33
CA GLY A 13 54.06 44.68 8.27
C GLY A 13 54.77 43.37 7.86
N SER A 14 54.53 42.82 6.66
CA SER A 14 54.93 43.27 5.30
C SER A 14 56.38 42.96 4.93
N ALA A 15 56.60 42.16 3.87
CA ALA A 15 57.49 42.48 2.74
C ALA A 15 57.62 41.34 1.72
N MET A 16 57.49 41.72 0.44
CA MET A 16 57.80 40.96 -0.77
C MET A 16 59.30 40.80 -1.03
N ARG A 17 59.69 39.71 -1.72
CA ARG A 17 60.78 39.53 -2.71
C ARG A 17 60.86 38.02 -3.02
N GLY A 18 61.02 37.47 -4.22
CA GLY A 18 61.34 37.97 -5.56
C GLY A 18 62.06 36.84 -6.33
N GLY A 19 61.86 36.75 -7.65
CA GLY A 19 62.65 35.93 -8.60
C GLY A 19 61.96 34.64 -9.07
N GLY A 20 61.84 34.29 -10.34
CA GLY A 20 62.40 34.82 -11.59
C GLY A 20 62.70 33.64 -12.54
N ARG A 21 62.18 33.70 -13.78
CA ARG A 21 62.71 33.14 -15.06
C ARG A 21 61.56 32.70 -15.99
N GLY A 22 61.56 33.29 -17.19
CA GLY A 22 60.53 33.10 -18.22
C GLY A 22 60.77 31.91 -19.16
N PRO A 23 60.50 32.04 -20.47
CA PRO A 23 59.42 31.29 -21.11
C PRO A 23 59.92 30.35 -22.23
N ARG A 24 59.23 29.22 -22.47
CA ARG A 24 59.38 28.45 -23.72
C ARG A 24 58.05 27.81 -24.12
N GLY A 25 57.54 28.24 -25.26
CA GLY A 25 56.42 27.59 -25.92
C GLY A 25 56.81 26.37 -26.74
N ARG A 26 55.80 25.90 -27.51
CA ARG A 26 55.84 25.06 -28.72
C ARG A 26 55.34 23.62 -28.56
N GLY A 27 54.13 23.38 -29.09
CA GLY A 27 53.94 22.29 -30.07
C GLY A 27 52.89 21.22 -29.70
N PRO A 28 52.11 20.72 -30.68
CA PRO A 28 50.87 19.98 -30.46
C PRO A 28 51.06 18.45 -30.54
N GLY A 29 50.32 17.68 -29.74
CA GLY A 29 50.35 16.22 -29.78
C GLY A 29 49.03 15.65 -29.27
N GLY A 30 48.27 15.00 -30.16
CA GLY A 30 46.89 14.62 -29.94
C GLY A 30 46.65 13.25 -29.29
N ARG A 31 45.36 12.84 -29.40
CA ARG A 31 44.75 11.52 -29.09
C ARG A 31 44.70 11.19 -27.59
N VAL A 32 43.57 10.85 -26.93
CA VAL A 32 42.29 10.22 -27.31
C VAL A 32 41.25 10.57 -26.22
N PRO A 33 39.98 10.93 -26.51
CA PRO A 33 38.92 10.82 -25.50
C PRO A 33 38.42 9.37 -25.50
N GLY A 34 38.71 8.64 -24.42
CA GLY A 34 38.17 7.31 -24.18
C GLY A 34 36.64 7.36 -24.21
N GLY A 35 36.06 6.74 -25.23
CA GLY A 35 34.62 6.57 -25.36
C GLY A 35 34.08 5.81 -24.15
N ARG A 36 33.31 6.52 -23.31
CA ARG A 36 32.37 5.88 -22.39
C ARG A 36 31.33 5.17 -23.25
N GLY A 37 31.48 3.85 -23.36
CA GLY A 37 30.45 2.99 -23.93
C GLY A 37 29.10 3.22 -23.25
N PRO A 38 27.99 2.98 -23.96
CA PRO A 38 26.66 3.17 -23.40
C PRO A 38 26.50 2.28 -22.17
N ARG A 39 26.11 2.92 -21.07
CA ARG A 39 25.74 2.28 -19.81
C ARG A 39 24.60 1.31 -20.13
N SER A 40 24.92 0.03 -20.15
CA SER A 40 23.94 -1.05 -20.23
C SER A 40 22.94 -0.87 -19.09
N GLU A 41 21.69 -0.60 -19.45
CA GLU A 41 20.57 -0.72 -18.54
C GLU A 41 20.61 -2.11 -17.90
N PRO A 42 20.46 -2.24 -16.57
CA PRO A 42 20.34 -3.54 -15.94
C PRO A 42 19.15 -4.28 -16.56
N GLY A 43 19.44 -5.35 -17.26
CA GLY A 43 18.49 -6.12 -18.04
C GLY A 43 17.28 -6.53 -17.22
N GLY A 44 16.11 -6.07 -17.65
CA GLY A 44 14.87 -6.80 -17.40
C GLY A 44 14.99 -8.16 -18.07
N MET A 45 15.08 -9.23 -17.26
CA MET A 45 15.03 -10.60 -17.77
C MET A 45 13.83 -10.76 -18.72
N LYS A 46 14.13 -11.05 -19.98
CA LYS A 46 13.19 -11.70 -20.90
C LYS A 46 12.78 -13.04 -20.27
N GLY A 47 11.51 -13.15 -19.91
CA GLY A 47 10.96 -14.35 -19.28
C GLY A 47 9.44 -14.36 -19.35
N GLY A 48 8.91 -14.12 -20.54
CA GLY A 48 7.47 -14.17 -20.80
C GLY A 48 6.98 -15.61 -20.79
N ASN A 49 6.79 -16.18 -19.60
CA ASN A 49 5.74 -17.18 -19.45
C ASN A 49 4.45 -16.48 -19.89
N LYS A 50 3.80 -16.99 -20.93
CA LYS A 50 2.48 -16.50 -21.33
C LYS A 50 1.53 -16.81 -20.18
N VAL A 51 1.25 -15.80 -19.36
CA VAL A 51 0.23 -15.89 -18.30
C VAL A 51 -1.08 -15.48 -18.92
N ILE A 52 -2.08 -16.35 -18.84
CA ILE A 52 -3.44 -16.04 -19.27
C ILE A 52 -4.11 -15.34 -18.09
N VAL A 53 -4.55 -14.10 -18.28
CA VAL A 53 -5.28 -13.34 -17.25
C VAL A 53 -6.77 -13.55 -17.47
N THR A 54 -7.45 -14.09 -16.46
CA THR A 54 -8.92 -14.26 -16.47
C THR A 54 -9.54 -13.43 -15.35
N PRO A 55 -10.74 -12.84 -15.54
CA PRO A 55 -11.47 -12.22 -14.45
C PRO A 55 -11.76 -13.21 -13.33
N HIS A 56 -11.64 -12.77 -12.08
CA HIS A 56 -12.06 -13.54 -10.91
C HIS A 56 -13.56 -13.34 -10.65
N ARG A 57 -14.16 -14.12 -9.74
CA ARG A 57 -15.56 -13.95 -9.32
C ARG A 57 -15.82 -12.62 -8.61
N HIS A 58 -14.80 -12.03 -7.98
CA HIS A 58 -14.90 -10.71 -7.36
C HIS A 58 -14.49 -9.64 -8.36
N GLU A 59 -15.31 -8.59 -8.44
CA GLU A 59 -15.07 -7.48 -9.36
C GLU A 59 -13.75 -6.77 -9.07
N GLY A 60 -13.01 -6.41 -10.13
CA GLY A 60 -11.70 -5.75 -10.02
C GLY A 60 -10.53 -6.68 -9.63
N VAL A 61 -10.81 -7.96 -9.33
CA VAL A 61 -9.80 -8.99 -9.08
C VAL A 61 -9.67 -9.91 -10.30
N PHE A 62 -8.45 -10.36 -10.58
CA PHE A 62 -8.13 -11.21 -11.71
C PHE A 62 -7.27 -12.39 -11.27
N THR A 63 -7.25 -13.47 -12.03
CA THR A 63 -6.38 -14.63 -11.82
C THR A 63 -5.44 -14.79 -13.00
N GLY A 64 -4.16 -14.95 -12.73
CA GLY A 64 -3.15 -15.31 -13.72
C GLY A 64 -2.94 -16.82 -13.72
N LYS A 65 -3.27 -17.49 -14.83
CA LYS A 65 -3.00 -18.92 -15.02
C LYS A 65 -1.67 -19.09 -15.75
N GLY A 66 -0.68 -19.62 -15.04
CA GLY A 66 0.64 -20.00 -15.55
C GLY A 66 1.01 -21.40 -15.08
N LYS A 67 2.20 -21.56 -14.50
CA LYS A 67 2.58 -22.79 -13.79
C LYS A 67 1.81 -22.95 -12.47
N ASP A 68 1.65 -21.84 -11.77
CA ASP A 68 0.89 -21.71 -10.54
C ASP A 68 -0.20 -20.65 -10.76
N GLU A 69 -1.33 -20.79 -10.06
CA GLU A 69 -2.39 -19.79 -10.08
C GLU A 69 -2.06 -18.64 -9.13
N VAL A 70 -2.15 -17.41 -9.63
CA VAL A 70 -1.85 -16.19 -8.85
C VAL A 70 -3.03 -15.22 -8.92
N ILE A 71 -3.31 -14.52 -7.81
CA ILE A 71 -4.24 -13.39 -7.81
C ILE A 71 -3.54 -12.14 -8.31
N LEU A 72 -4.27 -11.37 -9.11
CA LEU A 72 -3.82 -10.17 -9.77
C LEU A 72 -4.82 -9.02 -9.52
N THR A 73 -4.30 -7.79 -9.42
CA THR A 73 -5.10 -6.56 -9.52
C THR A 73 -4.63 -5.74 -10.71
N LYS A 74 -5.53 -4.98 -11.34
CA LYS A 74 -5.19 -4.08 -12.44
C LYS A 74 -4.43 -2.87 -11.88
N ASN A 75 -3.20 -2.64 -12.31
CA ASN A 75 -2.39 -1.55 -11.79
C ASN A 75 -3.00 -0.18 -12.17
N LEU A 76 -3.33 0.62 -11.17
CA LEU A 76 -3.81 1.99 -11.38
C LEU A 76 -2.70 2.93 -11.85
N VAL A 77 -1.44 2.64 -11.51
CA VAL A 77 -0.26 3.46 -11.88
C VAL A 77 0.74 2.58 -12.65
N PRO A 78 0.54 2.38 -13.97
CA PRO A 78 1.41 1.52 -14.78
C PRO A 78 2.89 1.96 -14.72
N GLY A 79 3.80 0.99 -14.70
CA GLY A 79 5.25 1.26 -14.64
C GLY A 79 5.82 1.31 -13.21
N GLU A 80 4.95 1.44 -12.21
CA GLU A 80 5.30 1.57 -10.80
C GLU A 80 4.92 0.32 -9.99
N SER A 81 5.86 -0.17 -9.16
CA SER A 81 5.62 -1.17 -8.13
C SER A 81 5.68 -0.53 -6.74
N VAL A 82 4.91 -1.05 -5.78
CA VAL A 82 4.86 -0.47 -4.42
C VAL A 82 5.87 -1.12 -3.50
N TYR A 83 5.96 -2.44 -3.52
CA TYR A 83 6.81 -3.23 -2.64
C TYR A 83 7.66 -4.25 -3.42
N ASN A 84 7.92 -3.94 -4.70
CA ASN A 84 8.68 -4.76 -5.65
C ASN A 84 8.01 -6.12 -5.98
N GLU A 85 6.68 -6.13 -6.00
CA GLU A 85 5.89 -7.24 -6.50
C GLU A 85 6.07 -7.49 -8.01
N LYS A 86 5.83 -8.73 -8.43
CA LYS A 86 5.82 -9.10 -9.85
C LYS A 86 4.69 -8.39 -10.58
N ARG A 87 4.96 -7.93 -11.80
CA ARG A 87 4.00 -7.25 -12.67
C ARG A 87 3.88 -7.97 -14.01
N ILE A 88 2.67 -8.01 -14.55
CA ILE A 88 2.35 -8.70 -15.79
C ILE A 88 1.72 -7.67 -16.73
N SER A 89 2.41 -7.36 -17.82
CA SER A 89 1.86 -6.50 -18.86
C SER A 89 1.19 -7.34 -19.93
N VAL A 90 -0.08 -7.10 -20.18
CA VAL A 90 -0.87 -7.73 -21.25
C VAL A 90 -1.22 -6.66 -22.28
N GLN A 91 -1.04 -6.98 -23.55
CA GLN A 91 -1.49 -6.13 -24.64
C GLN A 91 -2.84 -6.65 -25.11
N ASN A 92 -3.88 -5.81 -25.02
CA ASN A 92 -5.21 -6.15 -25.52
C ASN A 92 -5.22 -6.09 -27.05
N GLU A 93 -6.25 -6.69 -27.64
CA GLU A 93 -6.50 -6.67 -29.09
C GLU A 93 -6.63 -5.23 -29.62
N ASP A 94 -7.15 -4.32 -28.80
CA ASP A 94 -7.27 -2.88 -29.08
C ASP A 94 -5.92 -2.12 -29.06
N GLY A 95 -4.80 -2.82 -28.84
CA GLY A 95 -3.47 -2.23 -28.76
C GLY A 95 -3.14 -1.57 -27.41
N THR A 96 -4.12 -1.39 -26.52
CA THR A 96 -3.90 -0.85 -25.17
C THR A 96 -3.12 -1.83 -24.31
N LYS A 97 -2.06 -1.35 -23.64
CA LYS A 97 -1.29 -2.14 -22.68
C LYS A 97 -1.88 -1.96 -21.28
N VAL A 98 -2.35 -3.06 -20.70
CA VAL A 98 -2.81 -3.11 -19.31
C VAL A 98 -1.74 -3.80 -18.46
N GLU A 99 -1.38 -3.20 -17.34
CA GLU A 99 -0.45 -3.80 -16.39
C GLU A 99 -1.23 -4.35 -15.19
N TYR A 100 -0.92 -5.57 -14.80
CA TYR A 100 -1.45 -6.24 -13.62
C TYR A 100 -0.34 -6.43 -12.59
N ARG A 101 -0.70 -6.43 -11.31
CA ARG A 101 0.20 -6.64 -10.18
C ARG A 101 -0.15 -7.94 -9.47
N VAL A 102 0.86 -8.74 -9.13
CA VAL A 102 0.68 -9.97 -8.37
C VAL A 102 0.42 -9.65 -6.91
N TRP A 103 -0.70 -10.15 -6.38
CA TRP A 103 -1.08 -9.98 -4.98
C TRP A 103 -0.71 -11.23 -4.18
N ASN A 104 0.16 -11.07 -3.20
CA ASN A 104 0.68 -12.18 -2.41
C ASN A 104 -0.22 -12.50 -1.20
N PRO A 105 -0.86 -13.70 -1.12
CA PRO A 105 -1.68 -14.08 0.02
C PRO A 105 -0.89 -14.23 1.33
N PHE A 106 0.40 -14.54 1.28
CA PHE A 106 1.25 -14.64 2.48
C PHE A 106 1.62 -13.29 3.11
N CYS A 107 1.30 -12.18 2.44
CA CYS A 107 1.59 -10.84 2.94
C CYS A 107 0.34 -9.97 3.06
N SER A 108 -0.84 -10.54 2.78
CA SER A 108 -2.10 -9.80 2.77
C SER A 108 -3.26 -10.69 3.17
N LYS A 109 -3.83 -10.42 4.36
CA LYS A 109 -4.99 -11.13 4.89
C LYS A 109 -6.19 -11.12 3.95
N LEU A 110 -6.40 -10.01 3.23
CA LEU A 110 -7.47 -9.90 2.25
C LEU A 110 -7.24 -10.81 1.03
N ALA A 111 -6.00 -10.88 0.52
CA ALA A 111 -5.67 -11.83 -0.55
C ALA A 111 -5.81 -13.29 -0.07
N ALA A 112 -5.39 -13.59 1.15
CA ALA A 112 -5.58 -14.90 1.76
C ALA A 112 -7.08 -15.25 1.88
N ALA A 113 -7.94 -14.31 2.28
CA ALA A 113 -9.38 -14.52 2.36
C ALA A 113 -10.01 -14.77 0.98
N ILE A 114 -9.59 -14.02 -0.04
CA ILE A 114 -10.06 -14.22 -1.42
C ILE A 114 -9.64 -15.60 -1.93
N PHE A 115 -8.38 -15.99 -1.74
CA PHE A 115 -7.89 -17.33 -2.09
C PHE A 115 -8.57 -18.45 -1.30
N GLY A 116 -8.87 -18.20 -0.03
CA GLY A 116 -9.54 -19.14 0.86
C GLY A 116 -10.97 -19.45 0.42
N GLY A 117 -11.59 -18.59 -0.38
CA GLY A 117 -12.91 -18.84 -0.92
C GLY A 117 -14.02 -17.96 -0.33
N LEU A 118 -13.70 -16.81 0.26
CA LEU A 118 -14.68 -15.84 0.77
C LEU A 118 -15.71 -15.38 -0.30
N ASP A 119 -17.00 -15.52 -0.08
CA ASP A 119 -18.06 -15.32 -1.09
C ASP A 119 -18.23 -13.88 -1.59
N ASP A 120 -18.25 -12.89 -0.70
CA ASP A 120 -18.27 -11.47 -1.08
C ASP A 120 -17.33 -10.64 -0.18
N ILE A 121 -16.40 -9.91 -0.82
CA ILE A 121 -15.49 -8.98 -0.17
C ILE A 121 -16.07 -7.57 -0.03
N TRP A 122 -17.20 -7.28 -0.69
CA TRP A 122 -17.89 -5.98 -0.76
C TRP A 122 -17.10 -4.83 -1.38
N ILE A 123 -15.79 -4.99 -1.56
CA ILE A 123 -14.90 -4.05 -2.26
C ILE A 123 -15.09 -4.24 -3.77
N LYS A 124 -15.71 -3.26 -4.42
CA LYS A 124 -16.03 -3.25 -5.84
C LYS A 124 -15.51 -1.97 -6.50
N PRO A 125 -15.32 -1.93 -7.82
CA PRO A 125 -15.00 -0.70 -8.54
C PRO A 125 -16.01 0.42 -8.20
N GLY A 126 -15.51 1.61 -7.87
CA GLY A 126 -16.32 2.76 -7.46
C GLY A 126 -16.69 2.82 -5.97
N ALA A 127 -16.46 1.77 -5.19
CA ALA A 127 -16.79 1.75 -3.76
C ALA A 127 -15.91 2.72 -2.94
N LYS A 128 -16.45 3.21 -1.81
CA LYS A 128 -15.67 3.93 -0.80
C LYS A 128 -15.28 2.99 0.34
N VAL A 129 -13.99 2.81 0.56
CA VAL A 129 -13.44 1.88 1.54
C VAL A 129 -12.70 2.63 2.64
N LEU A 130 -13.01 2.33 3.91
CA LEU A 130 -12.21 2.74 5.05
C LEU A 130 -11.32 1.56 5.48
N TYR A 131 -10.01 1.70 5.33
CA TYR A 131 -9.02 0.70 5.70
C TYR A 131 -8.37 1.10 7.04
N LEU A 132 -8.59 0.32 8.09
CA LEU A 132 -8.03 0.54 9.42
C LEU A 132 -6.80 -0.36 9.62
N GLY A 133 -5.65 0.22 9.96
CA GLY A 133 -4.39 -0.52 10.07
C GLY A 133 -3.68 -0.67 8.73
N ALA A 134 -3.55 0.44 8.00
CA ALA A 134 -2.98 0.45 6.64
C ALA A 134 -1.48 0.11 6.57
N ALA A 135 -0.76 0.17 7.68
CA ALA A 135 0.68 -0.01 7.78
C ALA A 135 1.43 0.83 6.72
N SER A 136 2.27 0.20 5.89
CA SER A 136 2.99 0.87 4.80
C SER A 136 2.20 0.98 3.49
N GLY A 137 0.95 0.49 3.45
CA GLY A 137 0.08 0.60 2.28
C GLY A 137 0.25 -0.50 1.23
N THR A 138 0.86 -1.64 1.57
CA THR A 138 1.02 -2.80 0.66
C THR A 138 -0.34 -3.32 0.19
N SER A 139 -1.19 -3.79 1.12
CA SER A 139 -2.56 -4.25 0.83
C SER A 139 -3.47 -3.12 0.33
N VAL A 140 -3.35 -1.93 0.92
CA VAL A 140 -4.12 -0.74 0.52
C VAL A 140 -3.93 -0.41 -0.96
N SER A 141 -2.72 -0.60 -1.49
CA SER A 141 -2.46 -0.36 -2.91
C SER A 141 -3.23 -1.31 -3.83
N HIS A 142 -3.50 -2.55 -3.40
CA HIS A 142 -4.34 -3.50 -4.16
C HIS A 142 -5.82 -3.19 -4.01
N VAL A 143 -6.27 -2.79 -2.81
CA VAL A 143 -7.65 -2.31 -2.60
C VAL A 143 -7.93 -1.09 -3.47
N SER A 144 -6.98 -0.15 -3.56
CA SER A 144 -7.04 1.02 -4.44
C SER A 144 -7.10 0.63 -5.93
N ASP A 145 -6.36 -0.39 -6.35
CA ASP A 145 -6.43 -0.92 -7.71
C ASP A 145 -7.82 -1.51 -8.04
N ILE A 146 -8.45 -2.22 -7.09
CA ILE A 146 -9.78 -2.83 -7.24
C ILE A 146 -10.88 -1.77 -7.32
N VAL A 147 -10.85 -0.83 -6.37
CA VAL A 147 -11.80 0.28 -6.28
C VAL A 147 -11.71 1.20 -7.49
N GLY A 148 -10.51 1.35 -8.06
CA GLY A 148 -10.30 2.13 -9.27
C GLY A 148 -10.42 3.64 -9.06
N PRO A 149 -10.39 4.43 -10.15
CA PRO A 149 -10.32 5.89 -10.09
C PRO A 149 -11.58 6.57 -9.58
N GLU A 150 -12.76 5.94 -9.74
CA GLU A 150 -14.05 6.51 -9.33
C GLU A 150 -14.35 6.32 -7.85
N GLY A 151 -13.73 5.33 -7.20
CA GLY A 151 -13.90 5.12 -5.76
C GLY A 151 -12.78 5.76 -4.94
N CYS A 152 -12.84 5.54 -3.62
CA CYS A 152 -11.91 6.19 -2.68
C CYS A 152 -11.53 5.24 -1.55
N VAL A 153 -10.26 5.21 -1.20
CA VAL A 153 -9.74 4.43 -0.06
C VAL A 153 -9.21 5.38 1.00
N TYR A 154 -9.86 5.43 2.15
CA TYR A 154 -9.39 6.13 3.35
C TYR A 154 -8.51 5.19 4.14
N ALA A 155 -7.20 5.43 4.17
CA ALA A 155 -6.23 4.55 4.80
C ALA A 155 -5.76 5.13 6.14
N VAL A 156 -6.22 4.54 7.25
CA VAL A 156 -5.88 4.97 8.61
C VAL A 156 -4.68 4.19 9.12
N GLU A 157 -3.65 4.89 9.54
CA GLU A 157 -2.46 4.32 10.16
C GLU A 157 -2.01 5.17 11.35
N PHE A 158 -1.73 4.52 12.48
CA PHE A 158 -1.30 5.22 13.69
C PHE A 158 0.20 5.55 13.65
N SER A 159 1.03 4.65 13.13
CA SER A 159 2.48 4.79 13.15
C SER A 159 2.95 5.92 12.23
N PRO A 160 3.64 6.95 12.73
CA PRO A 160 4.21 8.00 11.87
C PRO A 160 5.27 7.47 10.91
N ARG A 161 5.97 6.38 11.28
CA ARG A 161 6.99 5.76 10.42
C ARG A 161 6.34 5.09 9.22
N SER A 162 5.39 4.19 9.46
CA SER A 162 4.63 3.50 8.41
C SER A 162 3.81 4.50 7.58
N GLY A 163 3.30 5.54 8.25
CA GLY A 163 2.59 6.65 7.63
C GLY A 163 3.39 7.40 6.57
N ARG A 164 4.73 7.50 6.70
CA ARG A 164 5.56 8.10 5.64
C ARG A 164 5.50 7.30 4.35
N ASP A 165 5.59 5.98 4.44
CA ASP A 165 5.53 5.08 3.29
C ASP A 165 4.12 5.09 2.67
N LEU A 166 3.08 5.08 3.52
CA LEU A 166 1.69 5.20 3.10
C LEU A 166 1.44 6.50 2.32
N VAL A 167 1.92 7.63 2.84
CA VAL A 167 1.81 8.94 2.15
C VAL A 167 2.58 8.93 0.83
N ASN A 168 3.76 8.32 0.77
CA ASN A 168 4.54 8.24 -0.48
C ASN A 168 3.84 7.39 -1.54
N MET A 169 3.16 6.31 -1.14
CA MET A 169 2.33 5.51 -2.03
C MET A 169 1.10 6.31 -2.51
N ALA A 170 0.42 7.00 -1.59
CA ALA A 170 -0.77 7.82 -1.89
C ALA A 170 -0.48 9.01 -2.82
N LYS A 171 0.73 9.58 -2.80
CA LYS A 171 1.14 10.62 -3.79
C LYS A 171 0.98 10.15 -5.23
N LYS A 172 1.15 8.85 -5.49
CA LYS A 172 1.07 8.25 -6.81
C LYS A 172 -0.36 7.79 -7.14
N ARG A 173 -1.17 7.48 -6.13
CA ARG A 173 -2.55 6.99 -6.26
C ARG A 173 -3.55 8.01 -5.73
N ARG A 174 -4.18 8.75 -6.66
CA ARG A 174 -5.11 9.86 -6.32
C ARG A 174 -6.38 9.43 -5.58
N ASN A 175 -6.77 8.17 -5.69
CA ASN A 175 -7.93 7.61 -5.01
C ASN A 175 -7.63 7.13 -3.58
N VAL A 176 -6.42 7.37 -3.05
CA VAL A 176 -6.04 7.00 -1.67
C VAL A 176 -5.86 8.26 -0.83
N VAL A 177 -6.58 8.34 0.28
CA VAL A 177 -6.45 9.41 1.28
C VAL A 177 -5.75 8.84 2.53
N PRO A 178 -4.46 9.15 2.76
CA PRO A 178 -3.74 8.68 3.94
C PRO A 178 -4.12 9.52 5.16
N ILE A 179 -4.46 8.85 6.26
CA ILE A 179 -4.86 9.46 7.53
C ILE A 179 -3.92 8.94 8.62
N ILE A 180 -3.03 9.81 9.12
CA ILE A 180 -2.07 9.44 10.15
C ILE A 180 -2.65 9.78 11.54
N GLU A 181 -3.55 8.94 12.02
CA GLU A 181 -4.25 9.10 13.30
C GLU A 181 -4.56 7.74 13.92
N ASP A 182 -4.93 7.76 15.21
CA ASP A 182 -5.37 6.57 15.93
C ASP A 182 -6.81 6.17 15.56
N ALA A 183 -6.99 4.97 15.02
CA ALA A 183 -8.29 4.40 14.65
C ALA A 183 -9.28 4.29 15.82
N ARG A 184 -8.81 4.32 17.07
CA ARG A 184 -9.67 4.33 18.28
C ARG A 184 -10.40 5.66 18.49
N HIS A 185 -9.97 6.73 17.81
CA HIS A 185 -10.51 8.08 17.98
C HIS A 185 -11.08 8.64 16.66
N PRO A 186 -12.15 8.04 16.10
CA PRO A 186 -12.70 8.44 14.80
C PRO A 186 -13.17 9.90 14.74
N ALA A 187 -13.50 10.49 15.89
CA ALA A 187 -13.84 11.91 15.99
C ALA A 187 -12.73 12.86 15.50
N LYS A 188 -11.46 12.45 15.53
CA LYS A 188 -10.32 13.28 15.09
C LYS A 188 -10.24 13.43 13.57
N TYR A 189 -10.60 12.38 12.83
CA TYR A 189 -10.53 12.38 11.37
C TYR A 189 -11.92 12.37 10.70
N ARG A 190 -12.99 12.61 11.48
CA ARG A 190 -14.38 12.72 10.98
C ARG A 190 -14.56 13.74 9.86
N MET A 191 -13.70 14.75 9.78
CA MET A 191 -13.77 15.80 8.75
C MET A 191 -13.24 15.32 7.40
N LEU A 192 -12.42 14.27 7.39
CA LEU A 192 -11.78 13.74 6.19
C LEU A 192 -12.57 12.59 5.57
N VAL A 193 -13.25 11.80 6.40
CA VAL A 193 -13.93 10.57 5.99
C VAL A 193 -15.41 10.85 5.75
N SER A 194 -15.88 10.61 4.52
CA SER A 194 -17.30 10.63 4.18
C SER A 194 -17.97 9.28 4.51
N MET A 195 -19.29 9.15 4.30
CA MET A 195 -19.96 7.86 4.39
C MET A 195 -19.27 6.85 3.46
N VAL A 196 -18.85 5.72 4.04
CA VAL A 196 -18.15 4.63 3.33
C VAL A 196 -19.08 3.43 3.16
N ASP A 197 -18.83 2.65 2.11
CA ASP A 197 -19.59 1.45 1.80
C ASP A 197 -19.01 0.22 2.52
N VAL A 198 -17.68 0.19 2.68
CA VAL A 198 -16.95 -0.94 3.28
C VAL A 198 -15.94 -0.46 4.30
N ILE A 199 -15.85 -1.16 5.42
CA ILE A 199 -14.75 -1.02 6.39
C ILE A 199 -13.95 -2.30 6.37
N PHE A 200 -12.64 -2.20 6.12
CA PHE A 200 -11.70 -3.29 6.29
C PHE A 200 -10.84 -3.00 7.52
N ALA A 201 -10.84 -3.91 8.49
CA ALA A 201 -10.11 -3.76 9.74
C ALA A 201 -8.99 -4.80 9.84
N ASP A 202 -7.75 -4.33 9.75
CA ASP A 202 -6.52 -5.12 9.87
C ASP A 202 -5.64 -4.61 11.02
N VAL A 203 -6.29 -4.21 12.10
CA VAL A 203 -5.60 -3.72 13.30
C VAL A 203 -5.36 -4.92 14.21
N ALA A 204 -4.09 -5.19 14.52
CA ALA A 204 -3.75 -6.10 15.61
C ALA A 204 -3.88 -5.33 16.93
N GLN A 205 -5.06 -5.37 17.56
CA GLN A 205 -5.21 -4.77 18.88
C GLN A 205 -4.76 -5.74 19.98
N PRO A 206 -3.99 -5.29 20.99
CA PRO A 206 -3.66 -6.12 22.15
C PRO A 206 -4.92 -6.63 22.89
N TYR A 207 -6.04 -5.89 22.84
CA TYR A 207 -7.34 -6.29 23.38
C TYR A 207 -8.21 -7.13 22.43
N GLN A 208 -7.83 -7.28 21.15
CA GLN A 208 -8.38 -8.29 20.24
C GLN A 208 -7.68 -9.62 20.53
N ALA A 209 -8.07 -10.22 21.65
CA ALA A 209 -8.14 -11.64 21.99
C ALA A 209 -7.01 -12.65 21.64
N ASN A 210 -6.02 -12.37 20.79
CA ASN A 210 -4.93 -13.30 20.48
C ASN A 210 -3.52 -12.70 20.69
N CYS A 211 -3.36 -11.38 20.88
CA CYS A 211 -2.05 -10.78 21.16
C CYS A 211 -1.68 -10.70 22.64
N ILE A 212 -2.62 -10.89 23.57
CA ILE A 212 -2.33 -10.85 25.03
C ILE A 212 -2.64 -12.18 25.73
N ASP A 213 -3.64 -12.95 25.30
CA ASP A 213 -4.03 -14.18 26.00
C ASP A 213 -3.69 -15.42 25.17
N GLY A 214 -2.39 -15.68 25.01
CA GLY A 214 -1.89 -16.93 24.41
C GLY A 214 -2.25 -18.21 25.19
N THR A 215 -3.15 -18.09 26.16
CA THR A 215 -3.70 -19.16 27.00
C THR A 215 -4.99 -19.75 26.42
N MET A 216 -5.69 -19.02 25.54
CA MET A 216 -6.98 -19.44 24.97
C MET A 216 -6.82 -19.99 23.55
N PRO A 217 -7.53 -21.06 23.17
CA PRO A 217 -7.57 -21.53 21.79
C PRO A 217 -8.17 -20.48 20.84
N ALA A 218 -7.63 -20.39 19.62
CA ALA A 218 -8.05 -19.43 18.60
C ALA A 218 -9.56 -19.50 18.28
N GLU A 219 -10.16 -20.69 18.29
CA GLU A 219 -11.60 -20.88 18.07
C GLU A 219 -12.48 -20.15 19.11
N THR A 220 -12.03 -20.14 20.36
CA THR A 220 -12.76 -19.47 21.46
C THR A 220 -12.65 -17.95 21.32
N VAL A 221 -11.46 -17.49 20.95
CA VAL A 221 -11.18 -16.08 20.64
C VAL A 221 -12.10 -15.59 19.51
N PHE A 222 -12.17 -16.32 18.40
CA PHE A 222 -13.03 -15.96 17.27
C PHE A 222 -14.50 -15.91 17.66
N SER A 223 -14.98 -16.90 18.42
CA SER A 223 -16.37 -16.94 18.90
C SER A 223 -16.73 -15.74 19.78
N ASN A 224 -15.79 -15.30 20.62
CA ASN A 224 -15.99 -14.14 21.49
C ASN A 224 -16.01 -12.83 20.69
N GLU A 225 -15.13 -12.68 19.70
CA GLU A 225 -15.12 -11.50 18.83
C GLU A 225 -16.38 -11.42 17.96
N VAL A 226 -16.86 -12.54 17.40
CA VAL A 226 -18.12 -12.57 16.65
C VAL A 226 -19.31 -12.15 17.53
N LYS A 227 -19.35 -12.57 18.79
CA LYS A 227 -20.40 -12.14 19.74
C LYS A 227 -20.34 -10.64 20.04
N LYS A 228 -19.14 -10.06 20.16
CA LYS A 228 -18.97 -8.60 20.32
C LYS A 228 -19.50 -7.86 19.10
N LEU A 229 -19.11 -8.31 17.89
CA LEU A 229 -19.59 -7.71 16.64
C LEU A 229 -21.12 -7.79 16.50
N GLN A 230 -21.73 -8.90 16.91
CA GLN A 230 -23.19 -9.04 16.97
C GLN A 230 -23.85 -8.08 17.96
N ALA A 231 -23.22 -7.84 19.12
CA ALA A 231 -23.69 -6.86 20.09
C ALA A 231 -23.61 -5.42 19.54
N ASP A 232 -22.61 -5.14 18.71
CA ASP A 232 -22.41 -3.86 18.03
C ASP A 232 -23.24 -3.70 16.73
N GLU A 233 -24.32 -4.50 16.58
CA GLU A 233 -25.26 -4.46 15.45
C GLU A 233 -24.67 -4.87 14.09
N LEU A 234 -23.49 -5.50 14.05
CA LEU A 234 -22.96 -6.16 12.86
C LEU A 234 -23.57 -7.55 12.74
N LYS A 235 -24.26 -7.83 11.63
CA LYS A 235 -24.75 -9.17 11.32
C LYS A 235 -23.67 -9.93 10.54
N PRO A 236 -22.97 -10.91 11.15
CA PRO A 236 -22.00 -11.72 10.42
C PRO A 236 -22.74 -12.52 9.33
N ALA A 237 -22.19 -12.49 8.13
CA ALA A 237 -22.67 -13.22 6.96
C ALA A 237 -21.78 -14.44 6.70
N GLU A 238 -20.48 -14.28 6.86
CA GLU A 238 -19.49 -15.30 6.51
C GLU A 238 -18.28 -15.20 7.44
N GLN A 239 -17.67 -16.34 7.74
CA GLN A 239 -16.42 -16.43 8.48
C GLN A 239 -15.54 -17.50 7.82
N ILE A 240 -14.28 -17.16 7.59
CA ILE A 240 -13.30 -18.07 7.02
C ILE A 240 -11.97 -18.00 7.77
N THR A 241 -11.30 -19.13 7.94
CA THR A 241 -9.93 -19.18 8.46
C THR A 241 -8.94 -18.89 7.33
N LEU A 242 -7.82 -18.25 7.63
CA LEU A 242 -6.82 -17.86 6.62
C LEU A 242 -5.72 -18.91 6.41
N GLU A 243 -5.94 -20.14 6.90
CA GLU A 243 -5.03 -21.25 6.64
C GLU A 243 -5.12 -21.69 5.16
N PRO A 244 -3.98 -21.99 4.50
CA PRO A 244 -2.64 -22.21 5.05
C PRO A 244 -1.73 -20.96 5.07
N TYR A 245 -2.24 -19.77 4.74
CA TYR A 245 -1.42 -18.56 4.56
C TYR A 245 -1.04 -17.90 5.87
N GLU A 246 -1.99 -17.77 6.79
CA GLU A 246 -1.78 -17.26 8.14
C GLU A 246 -2.46 -18.18 9.16
N ARG A 247 -1.67 -18.79 10.05
CA ARG A 247 -2.19 -19.64 11.14
C ARG A 247 -2.86 -18.79 12.20
N ASP A 248 -3.90 -19.33 12.84
CA ASP A 248 -4.64 -18.68 13.94
C ASP A 248 -5.23 -17.31 13.56
N HIS A 249 -5.51 -17.11 12.27
CA HIS A 249 -6.18 -15.92 11.74
C HIS A 249 -7.49 -16.30 11.06
N ALA A 250 -8.49 -15.45 11.22
CA ALA A 250 -9.79 -15.57 10.57
C ALA A 250 -10.24 -14.22 10.02
N CYS A 251 -10.97 -14.26 8.91
CA CYS A 251 -11.68 -13.12 8.35
C CYS A 251 -13.17 -13.31 8.60
N VAL A 252 -13.83 -12.29 9.15
CA VAL A 252 -15.27 -12.24 9.37
C VAL A 252 -15.85 -11.14 8.50
N VAL A 253 -16.87 -11.46 7.72
CA VAL A 253 -17.60 -10.53 6.87
C VAL A 253 -19.02 -10.40 7.40
N GLY A 254 -19.54 -9.18 7.45
CA GLY A 254 -20.89 -8.92 7.95
C GLY A 254 -21.44 -7.58 7.47
N GLY A 255 -22.77 -7.46 7.53
CA GLY A 255 -23.48 -6.23 7.20
C GLY A 255 -23.80 -5.41 8.44
N TYR A 256 -23.46 -4.12 8.43
CA TYR A 256 -23.82 -3.19 9.49
C TYR A 256 -25.25 -2.68 9.32
N ARG A 257 -26.09 -2.78 10.35
CA ARG A 257 -27.47 -2.26 10.36
C ARG A 257 -28.33 -2.66 9.15
N VAL A 258 -28.15 -3.90 8.66
CA VAL A 258 -28.93 -4.39 7.51
C VAL A 258 -30.43 -4.37 7.86
N PRO A 259 -31.28 -3.63 7.11
CA PRO A 259 -32.71 -3.58 7.35
C PRO A 259 -33.29 -5.00 7.28
N ARG A 260 -34.19 -5.33 8.20
CA ARG A 260 -34.88 -6.64 8.17
C ARG A 260 -35.66 -6.70 6.85
N LYS A 261 -35.46 -7.76 6.05
CA LYS A 261 -36.31 -8.04 4.88
C LYS A 261 -37.76 -7.99 5.35
N GLN A 262 -38.54 -7.03 4.85
CA GLN A 262 -39.99 -7.06 5.04
C GLN A 262 -40.48 -8.34 4.38
N LYS A 263 -41.20 -9.18 5.13
CA LYS A 263 -41.89 -10.33 4.56
C LYS A 263 -42.87 -9.75 3.54
N THR A 264 -42.62 -9.98 2.26
CA THR A 264 -43.64 -9.82 1.22
C THR A 264 -44.81 -10.68 1.65
N ALA A 265 -45.88 -10.04 2.12
CA ALA A 265 -47.14 -10.72 2.38
C ALA A 265 -47.59 -11.32 1.05
N THR A 266 -47.54 -12.65 0.95
CA THR A 266 -48.22 -13.40 -0.09
C THR A 266 -49.71 -13.09 0.06
N ALA A 267 -50.20 -12.16 -0.77
CA ALA A 267 -51.62 -11.95 -0.96
C ALA A 267 -52.21 -13.28 -1.44
N SER A 268 -53.04 -13.87 -0.59
CA SER A 268 -53.86 -15.05 -0.87
C SER A 268 -55.28 -14.60 -1.12
#